data_AF-A0A2D6XFZ7-F1
#
_entry.id   AF-A0A2D6XFZ7-F1
#
_cell.length_a   1.000
_cell.length_b   1.000
_cell.length_c   1.000
_cell.angle_alpha   90.00
_cell.angle_beta   90.00
_cell.angle_gamma   90.00
#
_symmetry.space_group_name_H-M   'P 1'
#
loop_
_entity.id
_entity.type
_entity.pdbx_description
1 polymer ?
#
loop_
_entity_poly.entity_id
_entity_poly.type
_entity_poly.pdbx_seq_one_letter_code
_entity_poly.pdbx_strand_id
1 'polypeptide(L)'
;MIFVDDRTEEEKKTHRLAVVGTDTFMSGWGQAEGGVSYAGWAFTPAQESKAITRIESRGDMKRVRVVMLDGYRPSGVGHCHIYVYRD
;
A
#
# COMPACT_ATOMS: atom_id res chain seq x y z
N MET A 1 10.64 10.87 3.15
CA MET A 1 9.50 10.07 2.67
C MET A 1 8.42 10.14 3.72
N ILE A 2 7.21 10.53 3.33
CA ILE A 2 6.05 10.54 4.22
C ILE A 2 5.48 9.12 4.24
N PHE A 3 5.27 8.56 5.43
CA PHE A 3 4.70 7.24 5.62
C PHE A 3 3.47 7.36 6.51
N VAL A 4 2.31 7.00 5.98
CA VAL A 4 1.03 7.00 6.69
C VAL A 4 0.50 5.58 6.75
N ASP A 5 0.05 5.16 7.93
CA ASP A 5 -0.48 3.81 8.16
C ASP A 5 -1.77 3.94 8.97
N ASP A 6 -2.89 3.66 8.31
CA ASP A 6 -4.24 3.83 8.88
C ASP A 6 -4.68 2.63 9.74
N ARG A 7 -3.84 1.59 9.85
CA ARG A 7 -4.16 0.42 10.68
C ARG A 7 -4.21 0.81 12.17
N THR A 8 -5.25 0.37 12.87
CA THR A 8 -5.26 0.38 14.34
C THR A 8 -4.21 -0.57 14.91
N GLU A 9 -3.94 -0.47 16.21
CA GLU A 9 -3.00 -1.38 16.89
C GLU A 9 -3.47 -2.85 16.87
N GLU A 10 -4.78 -3.09 16.84
CA GLU A 10 -5.37 -4.42 16.66
C GLU A 10 -5.20 -4.91 15.22
N GLU A 11 -5.40 -4.03 14.24
CA GLU A 11 -5.22 -4.35 12.83
C GLU A 11 -3.76 -4.63 12.50
N LYS A 12 -2.79 -3.94 13.12
CA LYS A 12 -1.36 -4.25 12.96
C LYS A 12 -0.99 -5.68 13.37
N LYS A 13 -1.74 -6.28 14.31
CA LYS A 13 -1.53 -7.68 14.74
C LYS A 13 -2.07 -8.69 13.73
N THR A 14 -3.14 -8.34 13.02
CA THR A 14 -3.91 -9.25 12.16
C THR A 14 -3.63 -9.06 10.67
N HIS A 15 -3.39 -7.83 10.23
CA HIS A 15 -3.15 -7.40 8.85
C HIS A 15 -1.65 -7.15 8.64
N ARG A 16 -0.88 -8.23 8.74
CA ARG A 16 0.60 -8.19 8.69
C ARG A 16 1.15 -8.06 7.27
N LEU A 17 0.35 -8.43 6.27
CA LEU A 17 0.68 -8.32 4.85
C LEU A 17 -0.14 -7.20 4.20
N ALA A 18 0.42 -6.60 3.15
CA ALA A 18 -0.31 -5.72 2.26
C ALA A 18 0.06 -5.98 0.81
N VAL A 19 -0.90 -5.74 -0.09
CA VAL A 19 -0.64 -5.57 -1.51
C VAL A 19 -0.29 -4.10 -1.74
N VAL A 20 0.91 -3.83 -2.26
CA VAL A 20 1.45 -2.49 -2.47
C VAL A 20 1.80 -2.30 -3.93
N GLY A 21 1.50 -1.12 -4.46
CA GLY A 21 1.95 -0.69 -5.78
C GLY A 21 2.40 0.77 -5.80
N THR A 22 3.07 1.15 -6.88
CA THR A 22 3.28 2.56 -7.23
C THR A 22 1.97 3.12 -7.76
N ASP A 23 1.44 4.12 -7.08
CA ASP A 23 0.25 4.87 -7.47
C ASP A 23 0.68 5.95 -8.48
N THR A 24 0.39 5.70 -9.76
CA THR A 24 0.77 6.62 -10.84
C THR A 24 -0.10 7.87 -10.92
N PHE A 25 -1.30 7.84 -10.33
CA PHE A 25 -2.19 8.99 -10.29
C PHE A 25 -1.67 10.04 -9.29
N MET A 26 -1.21 9.60 -8.12
CA MET A 26 -0.69 10.48 -7.07
C MET A 26 0.82 10.81 -7.22
N SER A 27 1.58 10.06 -8.01
CA SER A 27 3.01 10.31 -8.22
C SER A 27 3.24 11.66 -8.91
N GLY A 28 4.21 12.45 -8.41
CA GLY A 28 4.53 13.77 -8.94
C GLY A 28 3.63 14.92 -8.46
N TRP A 29 2.63 14.63 -7.60
CA TRP A 29 1.68 15.62 -7.09
C TRP A 29 1.63 15.63 -5.55
N GLY A 30 1.32 16.78 -4.95
CA GLY A 30 1.11 16.91 -3.51
C GLY A 30 2.30 16.42 -2.67
N GLN A 31 2.06 15.54 -1.71
CA GLN A 31 3.10 14.95 -0.85
C GLN A 31 4.11 14.05 -1.59
N ALA A 32 3.87 13.76 -2.87
CA ALA A 32 4.77 13.03 -3.76
C ALA A 32 5.36 13.92 -4.87
N GLU A 33 5.34 15.25 -4.72
CA GLU A 33 5.95 16.17 -5.69
C GLU A 33 7.43 15.82 -5.94
N GLY A 34 7.81 15.72 -7.22
CA GLY A 34 9.16 15.30 -7.63
C GLY A 34 9.50 13.83 -7.37
N GLY A 35 8.52 13.00 -7.02
CA GLY A 35 8.74 11.62 -6.59
C GLY A 35 7.60 10.65 -6.91
N VAL A 36 7.67 9.48 -6.27
CA VAL A 36 6.68 8.41 -6.39
C VAL A 36 5.75 8.37 -5.18
N SER A 37 4.49 8.05 -5.42
CA SER A 37 3.54 7.68 -4.38
C SER A 37 3.38 6.16 -4.38
N TYR A 38 3.41 5.55 -3.19
CA TYR A 38 3.02 4.17 -3.00
C TYR A 38 1.68 4.11 -2.27
N ALA A 39 0.82 3.20 -2.70
CA ALA A 39 -0.40 2.85 -1.99
C ALA A 39 -0.40 1.36 -1.67
N GLY A 40 -0.74 1.03 -0.43
CA GLY A 40 -0.82 -0.32 0.08
C GLY A 40 -2.17 -0.61 0.72
N TRP A 41 -2.66 -1.83 0.57
CA TRP A 41 -3.87 -2.31 1.24
C TRP A 41 -3.51 -3.53 2.08
N ALA A 42 -3.48 -3.33 3.39
CA ALA A 42 -3.26 -4.37 4.37
C ALA A 42 -4.48 -5.27 4.48
N PHE A 43 -4.28 -6.58 4.54
CA PHE A 43 -5.36 -7.56 4.51
C PHE A 43 -5.16 -8.63 5.57
N THR A 44 -6.27 -9.23 6.02
CA THR A 44 -6.21 -10.50 6.76
C THR A 44 -5.88 -11.65 5.81
N PRO A 45 -5.33 -12.77 6.30
CA PRO A 45 -5.05 -13.94 5.46
C PRO A 45 -6.27 -14.43 4.65
N ALA A 46 -7.48 -14.30 5.21
CA ALA A 46 -8.71 -14.71 4.53
C ALA A 46 -9.09 -13.81 3.33
N GLN A 47 -8.53 -12.61 3.24
CA GLN A 47 -8.83 -11.62 2.20
C GLN A 47 -7.76 -11.56 1.10
N GLU A 48 -6.65 -12.28 1.24
CA GLU A 48 -5.46 -12.15 0.39
C GLU A 48 -5.78 -12.20 -1.11
N SER A 49 -6.40 -13.28 -1.59
CA SER A 49 -6.68 -13.45 -3.02
C SER A 49 -7.59 -12.34 -3.59
N LYS A 50 -8.56 -11.88 -2.79
CA LYS A 50 -9.47 -10.79 -3.20
C LYS A 50 -8.73 -9.46 -3.26
N ALA A 51 -7.92 -9.16 -2.25
CA ALA A 51 -7.14 -7.94 -2.17
C ALA A 51 -6.14 -7.84 -3.33
N ILE A 52 -5.39 -8.92 -3.60
CA ILE A 52 -4.44 -8.97 -4.71
C ILE A 52 -5.16 -8.75 -6.04
N THR A 53 -6.21 -9.54 -6.34
CA THR A 53 -6.94 -9.47 -7.61
C THR A 53 -7.50 -8.05 -7.85
N ARG A 54 -8.12 -7.45 -6.83
CA ARG A 54 -8.70 -6.11 -6.95
C ARG A 54 -7.63 -5.05 -7.23
N ILE A 55 -6.48 -5.09 -6.53
CA ILE A 55 -5.43 -4.08 -6.72
C ILE A 55 -4.62 -4.31 -7.99
N GLU A 56 -4.41 -5.56 -8.41
CA GLU A 56 -3.77 -5.86 -9.71
C GLU A 56 -4.63 -5.42 -10.90
N SER A 57 -5.96 -5.47 -10.79
CA SER A 57 -6.87 -5.00 -11.84
C SER A 57 -6.89 -3.47 -12.02
N ARG A 58 -6.26 -2.71 -11.11
CA ARG A 58 -6.23 -1.25 -11.15
C ARG A 58 -5.19 -0.75 -12.16
N GLY A 59 -5.64 -0.09 -13.22
CA GLY A 59 -4.75 0.41 -14.28
C GLY A 59 -3.73 1.47 -13.83
N ASP A 60 -4.07 2.22 -12.78
CA ASP A 60 -3.27 3.27 -12.12
C ASP A 60 -2.19 2.73 -11.17
N MET A 61 -2.26 1.44 -10.80
CA MET A 61 -1.29 0.80 -9.93
C MET A 61 -0.22 0.06 -10.74
N LYS A 62 1.06 0.32 -10.46
CA LYS A 62 2.20 -0.35 -11.12
C LYS A 62 3.06 -1.09 -10.11
N ARG A 63 3.79 -2.10 -10.58
CA ARG A 63 4.73 -2.92 -9.75
C ARG A 63 4.06 -3.46 -8.49
N VAL A 64 2.82 -3.93 -8.65
CA VAL A 64 2.00 -4.50 -7.59
C VAL A 64 2.69 -5.74 -7.02
N ARG A 65 2.78 -5.84 -5.70
CA ARG A 65 3.43 -6.94 -4.99
C ARG A 65 2.91 -7.04 -3.56
N VAL A 66 2.95 -8.24 -3.00
CA VAL A 66 2.68 -8.45 -1.57
C VAL A 66 3.94 -8.18 -0.77
N VAL A 67 3.80 -7.47 0.35
CA VAL A 67 4.89 -7.18 1.29
C VAL A 67 4.48 -7.49 2.71
N MET A 68 5.45 -7.87 3.54
CA MET A 68 5.29 -7.88 4.99
C MET A 68 5.45 -6.45 5.50
N LEU A 69 4.47 -5.96 6.26
CA LEU A 69 4.47 -4.58 6.76
C LEU A 69 5.36 -4.38 7.99
N ASP A 70 5.69 -5.47 8.70
CA ASP A 70 6.65 -5.46 9.79
C ASP A 70 8.06 -5.13 9.24
N GLY A 71 8.59 -3.97 9.60
CA GLY A 71 9.86 -3.47 9.08
C GLY A 71 9.82 -2.98 7.63
N TYR A 72 8.63 -2.82 7.02
CA TYR A 72 8.51 -2.34 5.64
C TYR A 72 9.04 -0.91 5.50
N ARG A 73 10.02 -0.74 4.61
CA ARG A 73 10.67 0.55 4.33
C ARG A 73 10.69 0.78 2.83
N PRO A 74 9.63 1.38 2.26
CA PRO A 74 9.62 1.72 0.84
C PRO A 74 10.73 2.74 0.56
N SER A 75 11.38 2.59 -0.60
CA SER A 75 12.47 3.46 -1.06
C SER A 75 12.03 4.30 -2.26
N GLY A 76 12.69 5.45 -2.45
CA GLY A 76 12.30 6.47 -3.42
C GLY A 76 11.59 7.64 -2.75
N VAL A 77 11.79 8.83 -3.30
CA VAL A 77 11.30 10.08 -2.70
C VAL A 77 9.79 10.21 -2.93
N GLY A 78 9.07 10.73 -1.93
CA GLY A 78 7.65 11.08 -1.99
C GLY A 78 6.86 10.58 -0.78
N HIS A 79 5.97 9.62 -1.02
CA HIS A 79 4.87 9.28 -0.13
C HIS A 79 4.54 7.78 -0.16
N CYS A 80 4.13 7.21 0.98
CA CYS A 80 3.52 5.89 1.06
C CYS A 80 2.36 5.91 2.05
N HIS A 81 1.21 5.40 1.62
CA HIS A 81 0.04 5.24 2.47
C HIS A 81 -0.37 3.77 2.52
N ILE A 82 -0.51 3.23 3.73
CA ILE A 82 -1.09 1.92 4.00
C ILE A 82 -2.53 2.09 4.50
N TYR A 83 -3.47 1.56 3.73
CA TYR A 83 -4.89 1.44 4.06
C TYR A 83 -5.20 0.03 4.57
N VAL A 84 -6.38 -0.15 5.16
CA VAL A 84 -6.94 -1.48 5.45
C VAL A 84 -7.85 -1.87 4.29
N TYR A 85 -7.64 -3.08 3.75
CA TYR A 85 -8.52 -3.66 2.75
C TYR A 85 -9.87 -4.02 3.40
N ARG A 86 -10.95 -3.49 2.83
CA ARG A 86 -12.33 -3.82 3.20
C ARG A 86 -13.04 -4.32 1.95
N ASP A 87 -13.69 -5.47 2.07
CA ASP A 87 -14.45 -6.10 0.98
C ASP A 87 -15.72 -5.30 0.68
#